data_AF-A0A1C3P4R5-F1
#
_entry.id   AF-A0A1C3P4R5-F1
#
_cell.length_a   1.000
_cell.length_b   1.000
_cell.length_c   1.000
_cell.angle_alpha   90.00
_cell.angle_beta   90.00
_cell.angle_gamma   90.00
#
_symmetry.space_group_name_H-M   'P 1'
#
loop_
_entity.id
_entity.type
_entity.pdbx_description
1 polymer ?
#
loop_
_entity_poly.entity_id
_entity_poly.type
_entity_poly.pdbx_seq_one_letter_code
_entity_poly.pdbx_strand_id
1 'polypeptide(L)'
;MAYNFLPVDRGQRFLLPVDMKERLPRDHFADFLVELVEAMDTSAFLAAYRADGRGGAAHHPAMMATLLIYAYCDGERSSRRIEEHCRTDVAYRYLTGGLVPDHSTIARFRDRHEKELAALTGDIEAELARVVAEALAESRRADLADGTLPGTPPDPPRQPGTLPPVVGLPKALHGKAARRARLAQTKKALDDEHAITLAAHDARLRERAIRIFATGTGIRGRKPQPPARDPDRKINDTGQLHEWEHDRDAYIADVAGCSGAW
;
A
#
# COMPACT_ATOMS: atom_id res chain seq x y z
N MET A 1 -19.98 48.80 -20.76
CA MET A 1 -19.24 47.64 -21.33
C MET A 1 -20.18 46.46 -21.38
N ALA A 2 -20.15 45.66 -22.45
CA ALA A 2 -20.83 44.36 -22.47
C ALA A 2 -19.81 43.28 -22.10
N TYR A 3 -20.04 42.57 -21.00
CA TYR A 3 -19.15 41.50 -20.56
C TYR A 3 -19.53 40.18 -21.23
N ASN A 4 -18.55 39.50 -21.82
CA ASN A 4 -18.75 38.20 -22.47
C ASN A 4 -18.53 37.06 -21.47
N PHE A 5 -19.55 36.75 -20.67
CA PHE A 5 -19.55 35.64 -19.72
C PHE A 5 -20.40 34.48 -20.23
N LEU A 6 -19.99 33.25 -19.89
CA LEU A 6 -20.82 32.06 -20.11
C LEU A 6 -22.06 32.10 -19.19
N PRO A 7 -23.25 31.67 -19.66
CA PRO A 7 -24.43 31.58 -18.82
C PRO A 7 -24.27 30.47 -17.77
N VAL A 8 -24.72 30.72 -16.53
CA VAL A 8 -24.62 29.76 -15.43
C VAL A 8 -26.01 29.17 -15.15
N ASP A 9 -26.34 28.07 -15.81
CA ASP A 9 -27.56 27.31 -15.51
C ASP A 9 -27.33 26.31 -14.37
N ARG A 10 -28.00 26.53 -13.24
CA ARG A 10 -28.04 25.62 -12.08
C ARG A 10 -29.26 24.70 -12.08
N GLY A 11 -30.21 24.93 -12.99
CA GLY A 11 -31.42 24.15 -13.18
C GLY A 11 -31.27 23.00 -14.19
N GLN A 12 -30.12 22.90 -14.87
CA GLN A 12 -29.82 21.86 -15.85
C GLN A 12 -30.11 20.45 -15.29
N ARG A 13 -31.11 19.79 -15.88
CA ARG A 13 -31.48 18.42 -15.53
C ARG A 13 -30.77 17.44 -16.48
N PHE A 14 -30.45 16.25 -15.96
CA PHE A 14 -30.01 15.12 -16.76
C PHE A 14 -31.19 14.16 -16.98
N LEU A 15 -31.30 13.57 -18.16
CA LEU A 15 -32.38 12.62 -18.50
C LEU A 15 -32.26 11.30 -17.73
N LEU A 16 -31.02 10.86 -17.49
CA LEU A 16 -30.64 9.72 -16.67
C LEU A 16 -29.61 10.19 -15.62
N PRO A 17 -29.50 9.51 -14.46
CA PRO A 17 -28.37 9.70 -13.57
C PRO A 17 -27.05 9.43 -14.32
N VAL A 18 -26.11 10.37 -14.25
CA VAL A 18 -24.73 10.15 -14.72
C VAL A 18 -24.08 9.08 -13.84
N ASP A 19 -23.27 8.19 -14.44
CA ASP A 19 -22.52 7.18 -13.69
C ASP A 19 -21.66 7.88 -12.62
N MET A 20 -21.61 7.32 -11.41
CA MET A 20 -20.77 7.87 -10.34
C MET A 20 -19.29 7.89 -10.74
N LYS A 21 -18.82 6.88 -11.50
CA LYS A 21 -17.44 6.83 -12.00
C LYS A 21 -17.15 7.93 -13.03
N GLU A 22 -18.11 8.27 -13.89
CA GLU A 22 -17.99 9.37 -14.87
C GLU A 22 -17.95 10.76 -14.21
N ARG A 23 -18.38 10.88 -12.95
CA ARG A 23 -18.27 12.14 -12.19
C ARG A 23 -16.89 12.37 -11.58
N LEU A 24 -16.03 11.35 -11.53
CA LEU A 24 -14.65 11.49 -11.07
C LEU A 24 -13.74 11.83 -12.26
N PRO A 25 -12.68 12.65 -12.06
CA PRO A 25 -11.60 12.76 -13.02
C PRO A 25 -11.02 11.39 -13.37
N ARG A 26 -10.50 11.24 -14.60
CA ARG A 26 -9.66 10.08 -14.93
C ARG A 26 -8.45 10.06 -14.00
N ASP A 27 -8.07 8.87 -13.56
CA ASP A 27 -6.94 8.64 -12.63
C ASP A 27 -7.11 9.26 -11.23
N HIS A 28 -8.35 9.52 -10.79
CA HIS A 28 -8.64 10.00 -9.44
C HIS A 28 -8.30 8.96 -8.36
N PHE A 29 -7.64 9.40 -7.26
CA PHE A 29 -7.14 8.50 -6.21
C PHE A 29 -8.19 7.56 -5.61
N ALA A 30 -9.45 8.02 -5.46
CA ALA A 30 -10.55 7.18 -4.99
C ALA A 30 -10.79 5.92 -5.85
N ASP A 31 -10.62 6.02 -7.18
CA ASP A 31 -10.78 4.89 -8.10
C ASP A 31 -9.64 3.87 -7.93
N PHE A 32 -8.41 4.37 -7.84
CA PHE A 32 -7.22 3.57 -7.55
C PHE A 32 -7.32 2.86 -6.18
N LEU A 33 -7.82 3.54 -5.15
CA LEU A 33 -7.94 2.97 -3.81
C LEU A 33 -9.00 1.85 -3.76
N VAL A 34 -10.09 1.96 -4.53
CA VAL A 34 -11.06 0.87 -4.70
C VAL A 34 -10.40 -0.34 -5.35
N GLU A 35 -9.73 -0.17 -6.51
CA GLU A 35 -9.01 -1.27 -7.17
C GLU A 35 -7.96 -1.93 -6.25
N LEU A 36 -7.29 -1.12 -5.41
CA LEU A 36 -6.27 -1.58 -4.49
C LEU A 36 -6.84 -2.41 -3.33
N VAL A 37 -7.93 -1.96 -2.69
CA VAL A 37 -8.59 -2.70 -1.60
C VAL A 37 -9.29 -3.96 -2.11
N GLU A 38 -9.88 -3.93 -3.32
CA GLU A 38 -10.47 -5.12 -3.97
C GLU A 38 -9.43 -6.20 -4.29
N ALA A 39 -8.15 -5.83 -4.44
CA ALA A 39 -7.06 -6.77 -4.66
C ALA A 39 -6.53 -7.43 -3.37
N MET A 40 -6.96 -6.97 -2.20
CA MET A 40 -6.46 -7.45 -0.89
C MET A 40 -7.40 -8.42 -0.19
N ASP A 41 -6.83 -9.18 0.74
CA ASP A 41 -7.61 -10.08 1.58
C ASP A 41 -8.37 -9.31 2.67
N THR A 42 -9.67 -9.10 2.44
CA THR A 42 -10.58 -8.50 3.42
C THR A 42 -11.32 -9.54 4.27
N SER A 43 -10.94 -10.82 4.22
CA SER A 43 -11.60 -11.91 4.96
C SER A 43 -11.56 -11.73 6.49
N ALA A 44 -10.49 -11.13 7.03
CA ALA A 44 -10.38 -10.80 8.44
C ALA A 44 -11.52 -9.89 8.93
N PHE A 45 -11.89 -8.88 8.15
CA PHE A 45 -13.01 -8.00 8.46
C PHE A 45 -14.36 -8.75 8.40
N LEU A 46 -14.53 -9.65 7.42
CA LEU A 46 -15.75 -10.45 7.27
C LEU A 46 -15.95 -11.44 8.43
N ALA A 47 -14.86 -11.96 9.01
CA ALA A 47 -14.91 -12.91 10.14
C ALA A 47 -15.60 -12.36 11.40
N ALA A 48 -15.67 -11.04 11.58
CA ALA A 48 -16.40 -10.41 12.68
C ALA A 48 -17.93 -10.34 12.48
N TYR A 49 -18.45 -10.79 11.33
CA TYR A 49 -19.87 -10.76 10.98
C TYR A 49 -20.46 -12.17 10.95
N ARG A 50 -21.77 -12.26 11.21
CA ARG A 50 -22.48 -13.54 11.24
C ARG A 50 -22.76 -14.02 9.81
N ALA A 51 -22.32 -15.23 9.49
CA ALA A 51 -22.62 -15.88 8.20
C ALA A 51 -24.08 -16.38 8.07
N ASP A 52 -24.90 -16.32 9.13
CA ASP A 52 -26.27 -16.85 9.12
C ASP A 52 -27.33 -15.87 8.55
N GLY A 53 -26.91 -14.71 8.06
CA GLY A 53 -27.78 -13.71 7.40
C GLY A 53 -28.80 -13.05 8.34
N ARG A 54 -28.70 -13.24 9.66
CA ARG A 54 -29.66 -12.71 10.64
C ARG A 54 -29.17 -11.42 11.28
N GLY A 55 -30.01 -10.39 11.22
CA GLY A 55 -29.77 -9.07 11.81
C GLY A 55 -30.17 -7.94 10.87
N GLY A 56 -29.86 -6.70 11.24
CA GLY A 56 -29.92 -5.58 10.31
C GLY A 56 -28.79 -5.68 9.27
N ALA A 57 -29.04 -5.23 8.05
CA ALA A 57 -28.04 -5.20 6.99
C ALA A 57 -26.87 -4.28 7.40
N ALA A 58 -25.65 -4.83 7.40
CA ALA A 58 -24.43 -4.07 7.61
C ALA A 58 -23.86 -3.55 6.29
N HIS A 59 -23.14 -2.43 6.33
CA HIS A 59 -22.30 -2.00 5.21
C HIS A 59 -21.19 -3.02 4.94
N HIS A 60 -20.82 -3.19 3.67
CA HIS A 60 -19.77 -4.12 3.27
C HIS A 60 -18.42 -3.70 3.89
N PRO A 61 -17.68 -4.59 4.59
CA PRO A 61 -16.49 -4.18 5.32
C PRO A 61 -15.39 -3.60 4.45
N ALA A 62 -15.19 -4.11 3.23
CA ALA A 62 -14.22 -3.54 2.29
C ALA A 62 -14.58 -2.07 1.94
N MET A 63 -15.86 -1.74 1.73
CA MET A 63 -16.28 -0.36 1.47
C MET A 63 -16.03 0.54 2.68
N MET A 64 -16.36 0.08 3.89
CA MET A 64 -16.12 0.83 5.12
C MET A 64 -14.62 1.07 5.37
N ALA A 65 -13.78 0.09 5.04
CA ALA A 65 -12.33 0.23 5.10
C ALA A 65 -11.82 1.24 4.05
N THR A 66 -12.19 1.10 2.77
CA THR A 66 -11.80 2.04 1.70
C THR A 66 -12.23 3.47 2.03
N LEU A 67 -13.44 3.67 2.56
CA LEU A 67 -13.96 4.97 3.00
C LEU A 67 -13.08 5.59 4.10
N LEU A 68 -12.72 4.81 5.13
CA LEU A 68 -11.88 5.30 6.24
C LEU A 68 -10.46 5.63 5.77
N ILE A 69 -9.86 4.77 4.95
CA ILE A 69 -8.51 4.97 4.42
C ILE A 69 -8.47 6.22 3.55
N TYR A 70 -9.44 6.38 2.64
CA TYR A 70 -9.56 7.59 1.83
C TYR A 70 -9.70 8.85 2.68
N ALA A 71 -10.61 8.83 3.67
CA ALA A 71 -10.79 9.96 4.58
C ALA A 71 -9.50 10.31 5.31
N TYR A 72 -8.70 9.32 5.70
CA TYR A 72 -7.43 9.56 6.40
C TYR A 72 -6.35 10.15 5.48
N CYS A 73 -6.32 9.76 4.20
CA CYS A 73 -5.49 10.39 3.17
C CYS A 73 -5.93 11.84 2.86
N ASP A 74 -7.23 12.11 2.90
CA ASP A 74 -7.86 13.44 2.78
C ASP A 74 -7.72 14.30 4.06
N GLY A 75 -7.12 13.75 5.12
CA GLY A 75 -6.90 14.41 6.41
C GLY A 75 -8.12 14.44 7.34
N GLU A 76 -9.25 13.85 6.96
CA GLU A 76 -10.47 13.82 7.75
C GLU A 76 -10.52 12.63 8.73
N ARG A 77 -10.65 12.92 10.03
CA ARG A 77 -10.66 11.92 11.12
C ARG A 77 -11.97 11.89 11.92
N SER A 78 -12.83 12.89 11.75
CA SER A 78 -14.12 13.02 12.43
C SER A 78 -15.19 12.23 11.70
N SER A 79 -15.71 11.18 12.34
CA SER A 79 -16.79 10.35 11.78
C SER A 79 -18.04 11.15 11.38
N ARG A 80 -18.29 12.30 12.02
CA ARG A 80 -19.39 13.22 11.65
C ARG A 80 -19.12 13.96 10.34
N ARG A 81 -17.87 14.39 10.11
CA ARG A 81 -17.48 15.03 8.84
C ARG A 81 -17.42 14.01 7.72
N ILE A 82 -16.93 12.79 7.97
CA ILE A 82 -16.98 11.68 6.99
C ILE A 82 -18.44 11.40 6.58
N GLU A 83 -19.39 11.34 7.53
CA GLU A 83 -20.83 11.21 7.24
C GLU A 83 -21.37 12.38 6.38
N GLU A 84 -20.89 13.61 6.60
CA GLU A 84 -21.24 14.79 5.82
C GLU A 84 -20.66 14.74 4.40
N HIS A 85 -19.38 14.40 4.24
CA HIS A 85 -18.72 14.19 2.96
C HIS A 85 -19.41 13.09 2.14
N CYS A 86 -19.89 12.01 2.76
CA CYS A 86 -20.70 10.98 2.09
C CYS A 86 -22.02 11.51 1.49
N ARG A 87 -22.49 12.72 1.86
CA ARG A 87 -23.67 13.37 1.27
C ARG A 87 -23.30 14.40 0.19
N THR A 88 -22.23 15.17 0.43
CA THR A 88 -21.89 16.36 -0.37
C THR A 88 -20.81 16.11 -1.40
N ASP A 89 -19.82 15.29 -1.09
CA ASP A 89 -18.63 15.07 -1.90
C ASP A 89 -18.82 13.94 -2.92
N VAL A 90 -18.30 14.15 -4.13
CA VAL A 90 -18.45 13.20 -5.25
C VAL A 90 -17.57 11.96 -5.07
N ALA A 91 -16.35 12.10 -4.56
CA ALA A 91 -15.44 10.99 -4.34
C ALA A 91 -15.93 10.10 -3.19
N TYR A 92 -16.34 10.68 -2.06
CA TYR A 92 -16.91 9.91 -0.94
C TYR A 92 -18.17 9.16 -1.36
N ARG A 93 -19.06 9.80 -2.14
CA ARG A 93 -20.25 9.13 -2.70
C ARG A 93 -19.93 8.02 -3.68
N TYR A 94 -18.86 8.14 -4.46
CA TYR A 94 -18.39 7.07 -5.33
C TYR A 94 -17.93 5.85 -4.49
N LEU A 95 -17.08 6.08 -3.48
CA LEU A 95 -16.58 5.03 -2.58
C LEU A 95 -17.70 4.27 -1.87
N THR A 96 -18.76 4.95 -1.44
CA THR A 96 -19.90 4.32 -0.75
C THR A 96 -20.98 3.76 -1.69
N GLY A 97 -20.84 3.90 -3.01
CA GLY A 97 -21.91 3.57 -3.97
C GLY A 97 -23.18 4.41 -3.77
N GLY A 98 -23.05 5.63 -3.23
CA GLY A 98 -24.14 6.53 -2.87
C GLY A 98 -24.82 6.24 -1.53
N LEU A 99 -24.34 5.26 -0.75
CA LEU A 99 -24.79 5.05 0.62
C LEU A 99 -24.21 6.12 1.55
N VAL A 100 -24.88 6.37 2.68
CA VAL A 100 -24.41 7.32 3.70
C VAL A 100 -24.35 6.59 5.06
N PRO A 101 -23.21 5.94 5.38
CA PRO A 101 -23.01 5.34 6.70
C PRO A 101 -23.05 6.41 7.78
N ASP A 102 -23.82 6.21 8.85
CA ASP A 102 -23.89 7.15 9.95
C ASP A 102 -22.57 7.20 10.76
N HIS A 103 -22.29 8.34 11.40
CA HIS A 103 -21.07 8.55 12.19
C HIS A 103 -20.88 7.53 13.33
N SER A 104 -21.96 6.99 13.91
CA SER A 104 -21.87 5.96 14.95
C SER A 104 -21.57 4.58 14.35
N THR A 105 -21.97 4.32 13.11
CA THR A 105 -21.59 3.12 12.35
C THR A 105 -20.14 3.20 11.87
N ILE A 106 -19.68 4.36 11.40
CA ILE A 106 -18.27 4.62 11.09
C ILE A 106 -17.40 4.45 12.34
N ALA A 107 -17.80 5.05 13.48
CA ALA A 107 -17.06 4.93 14.74
C ALA A 107 -17.01 3.49 15.26
N ARG A 108 -18.14 2.76 15.26
CA ARG A 108 -18.18 1.34 15.66
C ARG A 108 -17.40 0.42 14.73
N PHE A 109 -17.31 0.74 13.44
CA PHE A 109 -16.49 -0.02 12.51
C PHE A 109 -15.00 0.16 12.84
N ARG A 110 -14.56 1.40 13.06
CA ARG A 110 -13.18 1.72 13.46
C ARG A 110 -12.78 1.05 14.77
N ASP A 111 -13.63 1.15 15.80
CA ASP A 111 -13.42 0.53 17.12
C ASP A 111 -13.32 -1.00 17.05
N ARG A 112 -14.17 -1.64 16.23
CA ARG A 112 -14.17 -3.10 16.05
C ARG A 112 -12.97 -3.63 15.29
N HIS A 113 -12.52 -2.91 14.27
CA HIS A 113 -11.56 -3.39 13.26
C HIS A 113 -10.25 -2.60 13.25
N GLU A 114 -9.85 -2.03 14.38
CA GLU A 114 -8.67 -1.18 14.49
C GLU A 114 -7.39 -1.87 14.00
N LYS A 115 -7.22 -3.16 14.35
CA LYS A 115 -6.04 -3.96 14.01
C LYS A 115 -6.01 -4.36 12.54
N GLU A 116 -7.16 -4.74 12.02
CA GLU A 116 -7.37 -5.12 10.63
C GLU A 116 -7.21 -3.90 9.72
N LEU A 117 -7.69 -2.72 10.14
CA LEU A 117 -7.44 -1.44 9.48
C LEU A 117 -5.94 -1.11 9.46
N ALA A 118 -5.24 -1.23 10.60
CA ALA A 118 -3.81 -0.94 10.69
C ALA A 118 -2.96 -1.87 9.78
N ALA A 119 -3.30 -3.17 9.75
CA ALA A 119 -2.67 -4.13 8.83
C ALA A 119 -2.94 -3.76 7.37
N LEU A 120 -4.21 -3.52 7.01
CA LEU A 120 -4.61 -3.14 5.66
C LEU A 120 -3.94 -1.83 5.20
N THR A 121 -3.78 -0.84 6.08
CA THR A 121 -3.04 0.38 5.74
C THR A 121 -1.56 0.11 5.50
N GLY A 122 -0.93 -0.81 6.24
CA GLY A 122 0.46 -1.23 5.99
C GLY A 122 0.63 -1.94 4.66
N ASP A 123 -0.30 -2.83 4.31
CA ASP A 123 -0.32 -3.51 3.00
C ASP A 123 -0.55 -2.51 1.84
N ILE A 124 -1.43 -1.52 2.04
CA ILE A 124 -1.66 -0.40 1.12
C ILE A 124 -0.43 0.46 0.95
N GLU A 125 0.25 0.84 2.04
CA GLU A 125 1.48 1.64 1.98
C GLU A 125 2.61 0.89 1.29
N ALA A 126 2.75 -0.41 1.56
CA ALA A 126 3.75 -1.26 0.92
C ALA A 126 3.50 -1.39 -0.59
N GLU A 127 2.26 -1.65 -1.01
CA GLU A 127 1.92 -1.78 -2.43
C GLU A 127 1.84 -0.42 -3.13
N LEU A 128 1.48 0.68 -2.45
CA LEU A 128 1.65 2.05 -2.96
C LEU A 128 3.12 2.38 -3.18
N ALA A 129 3.99 2.13 -2.20
CA ALA A 129 5.43 2.39 -2.32
C ALA A 129 6.04 1.56 -3.46
N ARG A 130 5.62 0.29 -3.61
CA ARG A 130 5.93 -0.53 -4.79
C ARG A 130 5.42 0.14 -6.06
N VAL A 131 4.16 0.60 -6.05
CA VAL A 131 3.48 1.26 -7.16
C VAL A 131 4.05 2.65 -7.47
N VAL A 132 4.88 3.24 -6.62
CA VAL A 132 5.69 4.44 -6.90
C VAL A 132 7.09 4.05 -7.42
N ALA A 133 7.72 3.04 -6.80
CA ALA A 133 9.12 2.69 -7.05
C ALA A 133 9.36 2.07 -8.43
N GLU A 134 8.58 1.05 -8.80
CA GLU A 134 8.72 0.46 -10.14
C GLU A 134 8.36 1.50 -11.20
N ALA A 135 7.45 2.44 -10.90
CA ALA A 135 7.11 3.58 -11.72
C ALA A 135 8.33 4.48 -11.98
N LEU A 136 9.09 4.85 -10.92
CA LEU A 136 10.37 5.58 -11.00
C LEU A 136 11.35 4.97 -12.01
N ALA A 137 11.34 3.65 -12.14
CA ALA A 137 12.28 2.91 -12.97
C ALA A 137 12.16 3.12 -14.49
N GLU A 138 11.05 3.63 -15.03
CA GLU A 138 10.90 3.85 -16.50
C GLU A 138 10.33 5.20 -16.87
N SER A 139 10.08 6.11 -15.91
CA SER A 139 10.46 7.48 -16.24
C SER A 139 11.92 7.47 -16.60
N ARG A 140 12.75 6.94 -15.70
CA ARG A 140 14.18 6.79 -15.92
C ARG A 140 14.52 6.07 -17.24
N ARG A 141 13.98 4.88 -17.52
CA ARG A 141 14.20 4.17 -18.82
C ARG A 141 13.65 4.92 -20.05
N ALA A 142 12.47 5.53 -20.01
CA ALA A 142 11.95 6.29 -21.16
C ALA A 142 12.79 7.55 -21.41
N ASP A 143 13.11 8.30 -20.35
CA ASP A 143 13.92 9.52 -20.40
C ASP A 143 15.38 9.22 -20.85
N LEU A 144 15.89 8.02 -20.54
CA LEU A 144 17.15 7.46 -21.07
C LEU A 144 17.05 7.05 -22.55
N ALA A 145 15.92 6.48 -22.98
CA ALA A 145 15.71 6.04 -24.37
C ALA A 145 15.54 7.22 -25.34
N ASP A 146 14.84 8.27 -24.91
CA ASP A 146 14.63 9.51 -25.66
C ASP A 146 15.85 10.46 -25.60
N GLY A 147 16.98 10.03 -25.01
CA GLY A 147 18.22 10.81 -24.94
C GLY A 147 18.12 12.15 -24.20
N THR A 148 17.10 12.34 -23.37
CA THR A 148 16.74 13.63 -22.74
C THR A 148 17.67 13.99 -21.56
N LEU A 149 18.52 13.07 -21.12
CA LEU A 149 19.54 13.29 -20.10
C LEU A 149 20.94 13.00 -20.66
N PRO A 150 21.92 13.92 -20.56
CA PRO A 150 23.30 13.64 -20.93
C PRO A 150 23.93 12.66 -19.93
N GLY A 151 24.71 11.70 -20.43
CA GLY A 151 25.47 10.78 -19.58
C GLY A 151 26.49 11.53 -18.72
N THR A 152 26.49 11.30 -17.41
CA THR A 152 27.23 12.09 -16.43
C THR A 152 28.75 11.86 -16.53
N PRO A 153 29.57 12.92 -16.68
CA PRO A 153 30.99 12.86 -16.34
C PRO A 153 31.17 12.61 -14.83
N PRO A 154 32.35 12.13 -14.36
CA PRO A 154 32.60 11.98 -12.92
C PRO A 154 32.68 13.35 -12.23
N ASP A 155 31.77 13.60 -11.28
CA ASP A 155 31.67 14.85 -10.52
C ASP A 155 32.80 15.01 -9.46
N PRO A 156 33.31 16.22 -9.21
CA PRO A 156 34.17 16.52 -8.06
C PRO A 156 33.40 16.47 -6.72
N PRO A 157 34.09 16.33 -5.57
CA PRO A 157 33.43 16.11 -4.27
C PRO A 157 32.49 17.26 -3.86
N ARG A 158 31.25 16.89 -3.50
CA ARG A 158 30.17 17.83 -3.18
C ARG A 158 30.28 18.39 -1.75
N GLN A 159 29.82 19.63 -1.59
CA GLN A 159 29.47 20.22 -0.30
C GLN A 159 27.97 19.99 -0.01
N PRO A 160 27.54 19.90 1.27
CA PRO A 160 26.14 19.60 1.60
C PRO A 160 25.20 20.75 1.22
N GLY A 161 24.03 20.42 0.66
CA GLY A 161 23.00 21.39 0.27
C GLY A 161 21.59 20.79 0.37
N THR A 162 20.60 21.65 0.59
CA THR A 162 19.23 21.30 0.96
C THR A 162 18.48 20.45 -0.08
N LEU A 163 17.63 19.53 0.41
CA LEU A 163 16.88 18.56 -0.40
C LEU A 163 15.81 19.20 -1.33
N PRO A 164 15.56 18.63 -2.53
CA PRO A 164 14.52 19.08 -3.45
C PRO A 164 13.13 18.48 -3.12
N PRO A 165 12.04 19.13 -3.58
CA PRO A 165 10.67 18.62 -3.39
C PRO A 165 10.33 17.44 -4.32
N VAL A 166 9.54 16.50 -3.83
CA VAL A 166 9.17 15.26 -4.53
C VAL A 166 7.85 15.44 -5.30
N VAL A 167 7.79 14.97 -6.56
CA VAL A 167 6.56 14.96 -7.39
C VAL A 167 6.45 13.67 -8.22
N GLY A 168 5.31 12.98 -8.10
CA GLY A 168 4.75 12.13 -9.15
C GLY A 168 5.03 10.62 -9.09
N LEU A 169 4.03 9.83 -9.50
CA LEU A 169 4.20 8.44 -9.90
C LEU A 169 4.89 8.41 -11.28
N PRO A 170 5.99 7.68 -11.49
CA PRO A 170 6.74 7.75 -12.77
C PRO A 170 6.47 6.60 -13.78
N LYS A 171 7.14 6.55 -14.95
CA LYS A 171 6.60 5.85 -16.14
C LYS A 171 6.67 4.29 -16.27
N ALA A 172 7.20 3.43 -15.36
CA ALA A 172 7.32 1.94 -15.66
C ALA A 172 6.16 1.08 -15.26
N LEU A 173 5.53 1.44 -14.15
CA LEU A 173 4.27 0.83 -13.82
C LEU A 173 3.17 1.34 -14.75
N HIS A 174 3.49 2.11 -15.80
CA HIS A 174 2.59 2.26 -16.93
C HIS A 174 2.42 0.92 -17.64
N GLY A 175 1.36 0.21 -17.25
CA GLY A 175 0.96 -1.08 -17.83
C GLY A 175 0.76 -2.16 -16.77
N LYS A 176 -0.50 -2.62 -16.61
CA LYS A 176 -0.92 -3.65 -15.64
C LYS A 176 -0.18 -4.99 -15.78
N ALA A 177 0.33 -5.31 -16.97
CA ALA A 177 1.01 -6.58 -17.24
C ALA A 177 2.45 -6.64 -16.68
N ALA A 178 3.23 -5.56 -16.84
CA ALA A 178 4.63 -5.51 -16.39
C ALA A 178 4.74 -5.67 -14.85
N ARG A 179 3.88 -4.95 -14.12
CA ARG A 179 3.80 -4.99 -12.64
C ARG A 179 3.62 -6.41 -12.11
N ARG A 180 2.66 -7.15 -12.68
CA ARG A 180 2.32 -8.53 -12.28
C ARG A 180 3.47 -9.51 -12.54
N ALA A 181 4.23 -9.32 -13.61
CA ALA A 181 5.39 -10.16 -13.90
C ALA A 181 6.51 -9.97 -12.86
N ARG A 182 6.81 -8.72 -12.48
CA ARG A 182 7.83 -8.41 -11.46
C ARG A 182 7.39 -8.86 -10.06
N LEU A 183 6.11 -8.67 -9.69
CA LEU A 183 5.49 -9.24 -8.48
C LEU A 183 5.73 -10.75 -8.35
N ALA A 184 5.44 -11.52 -9.41
CA ALA A 184 5.65 -12.96 -9.41
C ALA A 184 7.13 -13.35 -9.27
N GLN A 185 8.03 -12.62 -9.93
CA GLN A 185 9.47 -12.89 -9.90
C GLN A 185 10.10 -12.63 -8.52
N THR A 186 9.82 -11.49 -7.88
CA THR A 186 10.39 -11.17 -6.56
C THR A 186 9.83 -12.09 -5.46
N LYS A 187 8.53 -12.44 -5.53
CA LYS A 187 7.94 -13.40 -4.60
C LYS A 187 8.62 -14.77 -4.71
N LYS A 188 8.82 -15.25 -5.94
CA LYS A 188 9.51 -16.53 -6.19
C LYS A 188 10.93 -16.53 -5.62
N ALA A 189 11.71 -15.47 -5.82
CA ALA A 189 13.07 -15.40 -5.28
C ALA A 189 13.13 -15.50 -3.75
N LEU A 190 12.18 -14.86 -3.05
CA LEU A 190 12.09 -14.93 -1.58
C LEU A 190 11.63 -16.31 -1.09
N ASP A 191 10.68 -16.94 -1.78
CA ASP A 191 10.23 -18.29 -1.48
C ASP A 191 11.35 -19.33 -1.75
N ASP A 192 12.16 -19.14 -2.80
CA ASP A 192 13.34 -19.96 -3.14
C ASP A 192 14.47 -19.81 -2.08
N GLU A 193 14.78 -18.59 -1.61
CA GLU A 193 15.75 -18.36 -0.51
C GLU A 193 15.28 -19.06 0.78
N HIS A 194 13.99 -18.94 1.12
CA HIS A 194 13.43 -19.59 2.30
C HIS A 194 13.52 -21.13 2.19
N ALA A 195 13.23 -21.70 1.01
CA ALA A 195 13.37 -23.14 0.76
C ALA A 195 14.81 -23.65 0.97
N ILE A 196 15.83 -22.87 0.56
CA ILE A 196 17.25 -23.18 0.81
C ILE A 196 17.55 -23.22 2.32
N THR A 197 17.06 -22.23 3.08
CA THR A 197 17.28 -22.18 4.54
C THR A 197 16.61 -23.34 5.29
N LEU A 198 15.42 -23.75 4.86
CA LEU A 198 14.71 -24.92 5.40
C LEU A 198 15.46 -26.22 5.08
N ALA A 199 15.91 -26.41 3.84
CA ALA A 199 16.70 -27.61 3.46
C ALA A 199 17.99 -27.76 4.28
N ALA A 200 18.65 -26.64 4.61
CA ALA A 200 19.83 -26.62 5.47
C ALA A 200 19.52 -26.91 6.96
N HIS A 201 18.30 -26.64 7.43
CA HIS A 201 17.85 -27.03 8.77
C HIS A 201 17.53 -28.53 8.82
N ASP A 202 16.82 -29.04 7.83
CA ASP A 202 16.50 -30.45 7.64
C ASP A 202 17.75 -31.34 7.58
N ALA A 203 18.78 -30.92 6.85
CA ALA A 203 20.07 -31.61 6.79
C ALA A 203 20.71 -31.77 8.19
N ARG A 204 20.71 -30.69 8.99
CA ARG A 204 21.22 -30.71 10.37
C ARG A 204 20.40 -31.61 11.29
N LEU A 205 19.08 -31.73 11.09
CA LEU A 205 18.26 -32.70 11.83
C LEU A 205 18.60 -34.15 11.45
N ARG A 206 18.82 -34.43 10.15
CA ARG A 206 19.21 -35.76 9.66
C ARG A 206 20.58 -36.19 10.18
N GLU A 207 21.59 -35.33 10.12
CA GLU A 207 22.91 -35.58 10.73
C GLU A 207 22.82 -35.86 12.23
N ARG A 208 22.00 -35.07 12.96
CA ARG A 208 21.78 -35.26 14.40
C ARG A 208 21.09 -36.60 14.69
N ALA A 209 20.16 -37.04 13.84
CA ALA A 209 19.49 -38.34 13.96
C ALA A 209 20.45 -39.51 13.71
N ILE A 210 21.26 -39.44 12.63
CA ILE A 210 22.30 -40.44 12.32
C ILE A 210 23.28 -40.57 13.50
N ARG A 211 23.71 -39.44 14.08
CA ARG A 211 24.65 -39.43 15.20
C ARG A 211 24.04 -40.00 16.49
N ILE A 212 22.77 -39.72 16.80
CA ILE A 212 22.05 -40.35 17.93
C ILE A 212 21.94 -41.87 17.73
N PHE A 213 21.59 -42.30 16.51
CA PHE A 213 21.47 -43.72 16.17
C PHE A 213 22.81 -44.45 16.33
N ALA A 214 23.92 -43.82 15.92
CA ALA A 214 25.25 -44.40 16.03
C ALA A 214 25.82 -44.45 17.47
N THR A 215 25.49 -43.49 18.35
CA THR A 215 26.04 -43.44 19.71
C THR A 215 25.11 -43.98 20.81
N GLY A 216 23.87 -44.36 20.47
CA GLY A 216 22.87 -44.93 21.40
C GLY A 216 22.47 -44.02 22.56
N THR A 217 22.91 -42.76 22.56
CA THR A 217 22.84 -41.83 23.70
C THR A 217 22.48 -40.42 23.22
N GLY A 218 21.77 -39.67 24.06
CA GLY A 218 21.27 -38.35 23.71
C GLY A 218 22.37 -37.30 23.55
N ILE A 219 22.46 -36.67 22.37
CA ILE A 219 23.40 -35.57 22.10
C ILE A 219 23.06 -34.36 23.00
N ARG A 220 24.04 -33.90 23.79
CA ARG A 220 23.96 -32.68 24.61
C ARG A 220 23.62 -31.44 23.77
N GLY A 221 22.84 -30.52 24.36
CA GLY A 221 22.46 -29.25 23.74
C GLY A 221 21.03 -29.24 23.16
N ARG A 222 20.49 -28.04 23.00
CA ARG A 222 19.12 -27.79 22.49
C ARG A 222 18.98 -28.27 21.03
N LYS A 223 17.78 -28.67 20.62
CA LYS A 223 17.50 -28.96 19.20
C LYS A 223 17.62 -27.68 18.37
N PRO A 224 18.12 -27.73 17.11
CA PRO A 224 18.08 -26.59 16.20
C PRO A 224 16.64 -26.10 16.00
N GLN A 225 16.37 -24.83 16.24
CA GLN A 225 15.07 -24.22 15.96
C GLN A 225 14.89 -24.03 14.44
N PRO A 226 13.67 -24.18 13.90
CA PRO A 226 13.40 -23.92 12.49
C PRO A 226 13.63 -22.43 12.18
N PRO A 227 14.13 -22.08 10.98
CA PRO A 227 14.21 -20.69 10.55
C PRO A 227 12.81 -20.10 10.38
N ALA A 228 12.54 -18.97 11.03
CA ALA A 228 11.29 -18.24 10.85
C ALA A 228 11.31 -17.49 9.51
N ARG A 229 10.14 -17.38 8.85
CA ARG A 229 9.95 -16.45 7.74
C ARG A 229 9.84 -15.04 8.32
N ASP A 230 10.82 -14.20 8.02
CA ASP A 230 10.79 -12.77 8.34
C ASP A 230 9.83 -12.06 7.35
N PRO A 231 8.71 -11.46 7.82
CA PRO A 231 7.73 -10.83 6.94
C PRO A 231 8.23 -9.51 6.33
N ASP A 232 9.17 -8.83 6.99
CA ASP A 232 9.71 -7.52 6.58
C ASP A 232 10.97 -7.65 5.71
N ARG A 233 11.37 -8.89 5.38
CA ARG A 233 12.55 -9.24 4.60
C ARG A 233 12.42 -8.80 3.14
N LYS A 234 13.00 -7.65 2.82
CA LYS A 234 13.06 -7.10 1.45
C LYS A 234 14.27 -7.65 0.69
N ILE A 235 14.06 -8.12 -0.54
CA ILE A 235 15.14 -8.42 -1.49
C ILE A 235 15.37 -7.20 -2.35
N ASN A 236 16.58 -6.64 -2.26
CA ASN A 236 17.03 -5.58 -3.16
C ASN A 236 17.46 -6.20 -4.50
N ASP A 237 16.51 -6.34 -5.42
CA ASP A 237 16.76 -6.79 -6.81
C ASP A 237 17.58 -5.78 -7.64
N THR A 238 17.62 -4.53 -7.18
CA THR A 238 18.32 -3.41 -7.81
C THR A 238 19.70 -3.23 -7.16
N GLY A 239 20.64 -4.11 -7.51
CA GLY A 239 22.00 -4.12 -6.97
C GLY A 239 22.88 -2.95 -7.41
N GLN A 240 22.56 -1.72 -7.01
CA GLN A 240 23.41 -0.54 -7.24
C GLN A 240 23.07 0.71 -6.37
N LEU A 241 22.67 0.56 -5.10
CA LEU A 241 22.42 1.69 -4.19
C LEU A 241 22.96 1.42 -2.78
N HIS A 242 24.27 1.59 -2.57
CA HIS A 242 24.92 1.43 -1.25
C HIS A 242 25.20 2.78 -0.54
N GLU A 243 24.75 3.91 -1.11
CA GLU A 243 24.97 5.26 -0.58
C GLU A 243 23.75 5.84 0.17
N TRP A 244 22.56 5.23 0.04
CA TRP A 244 21.29 5.82 0.51
C TRP A 244 20.89 5.50 1.96
N GLU A 245 21.52 4.52 2.61
CA GLU A 245 21.11 4.13 3.97
C GLU A 245 21.55 5.13 5.05
N HIS A 246 22.64 5.88 4.82
CA HIS A 246 23.10 6.90 5.77
C HIS A 246 22.23 8.17 5.73
N ASP A 247 21.78 8.60 4.55
CA ASP A 247 20.87 9.75 4.41
C ASP A 247 19.46 9.45 4.94
N ARG A 248 19.00 8.20 4.84
CA ARG A 248 17.67 7.80 5.37
C ARG A 248 17.60 7.93 6.89
N ASP A 249 18.63 7.49 7.61
CA ASP A 249 18.61 7.53 9.07
C ASP A 249 18.78 8.97 9.61
N ALA A 250 19.50 9.83 8.87
CA ALA A 250 19.53 11.28 9.11
C ALA A 250 18.17 11.95 8.86
N TYR A 251 17.47 11.58 7.78
CA TYR A 251 16.15 12.08 7.44
C TYR A 251 15.07 11.66 8.46
N ILE A 252 15.11 10.42 8.94
CA ILE A 252 14.20 9.93 9.99
C ILE A 252 14.44 10.64 11.32
N ALA A 253 15.70 10.94 11.67
CA ALA A 253 16.03 11.68 12.89
C ALA A 253 15.51 13.12 12.87
N ASP A 254 15.56 13.81 11.71
CA ASP A 254 15.06 15.17 11.54
C ASP A 254 13.52 15.23 11.61
N VAL A 255 12.83 14.26 11.00
CA VAL A 255 11.35 14.15 11.04
C VAL A 255 10.82 13.73 12.42
N ALA A 256 11.56 12.91 13.17
CA ALA A 256 11.16 12.47 14.51
C ALA A 256 11.10 13.60 15.56
N GLY A 257 11.75 14.75 15.30
CA GLY A 257 11.71 15.92 16.18
C GLY A 257 10.32 16.55 16.37
N CYS A 258 9.34 16.19 15.53
CA CYS A 258 7.97 16.72 15.57
C CYS A 258 6.97 15.84 16.33
N SER A 259 7.35 14.68 16.87
CA SER A 259 6.41 13.75 17.52
C SER A 259 6.16 14.08 19.00
N GLY A 260 5.30 15.05 19.27
CA GLY A 260 4.76 15.35 20.61
C GLY A 260 3.23 15.32 20.62
N ALA A 261 2.64 14.50 21.50
CA ALA A 261 1.21 14.21 21.67
C ALA A 261 0.58 13.27 20.62
N TRP A 262 0.73 11.97 20.90
CA TRP A 262 -0.32 10.96 20.69
C TRP A 262 -1.25 10.96 21.91
#